data_AF-A0A1M7NNK6-F1
#
_entry.id   AF-A0A1M7NNK6-F1
#
_cell.length_a   1.000
_cell.length_b   1.000
_cell.length_c   1.000
_cell.angle_alpha   90.00
_cell.angle_beta   90.00
_cell.angle_gamma   90.00
#
_symmetry.space_group_name_H-M   'P 1'
#
loop_
_entity.id
_entity.type
_entity.pdbx_description
1 polymer ?
#
loop_
_entity_poly.entity_id
_entity_poly.type
_entity_poly.pdbx_seq_one_letter_code
_entity_poly.pdbx_strand_id
1 'polypeptide(L)'
;MQDTRVLKIYYGLIKEAYMALWQFNSYIVPKQKVVIEEKLDEENILSWNMCNISLDKIDFLEKQVSWTEDIVQYGKDNETCIQFLYEGGLVEEISCRFDLRSLSKKMLEQILDYINKIEGMIFYEGNIYSPSIEEIVELMKKSKANKFCQNPTNYFEEMSDN
;
A
#
# COMPACT_ATOMS: atom_id res chain seq x y z
N MET A 1 -13.09 -8.68 -24.46
CA MET A 1 -13.11 -8.37 -23.02
C MET A 1 -12.06 -9.25 -22.37
N GLN A 2 -10.99 -8.65 -21.86
CA GLN A 2 -10.00 -9.39 -21.05
C GLN A 2 -10.64 -9.66 -19.69
N ASP A 3 -10.55 -10.90 -19.19
CA ASP A 3 -11.11 -11.26 -17.89
C ASP A 3 -10.33 -10.53 -16.80
N THR A 4 -11.00 -9.61 -16.09
CA THR A 4 -10.45 -8.79 -15.02
C THR A 4 -9.84 -9.64 -13.89
N ARG A 5 -10.32 -10.87 -13.69
CA ARG A 5 -9.74 -11.81 -12.71
C ARG A 5 -8.36 -12.29 -13.13
N VAL A 6 -8.13 -12.47 -14.43
CA VAL A 6 -6.81 -12.85 -14.95
C VAL A 6 -5.84 -11.69 -14.78
N LEU A 7 -6.28 -10.45 -15.05
CA LEU A 7 -5.49 -9.24 -14.78
C LEU A 7 -5.15 -9.10 -13.28
N LYS A 8 -6.10 -9.31 -12.36
CA LYS A 8 -5.84 -9.31 -10.91
C LYS A 8 -4.84 -10.37 -10.48
N ILE A 9 -4.96 -11.60 -10.98
CA ILE A 9 -4.02 -12.69 -10.66
C ILE A 9 -2.61 -12.35 -11.16
N TYR A 10 -2.47 -11.92 -12.42
CA TYR A 10 -1.17 -11.52 -12.95
C TYR A 10 -0.63 -10.29 -12.23
N TYR A 11 -1.48 -9.32 -11.89
CA TYR A 11 -1.09 -8.10 -11.20
C TYR A 11 -0.61 -8.38 -9.77
N GLY A 12 -1.33 -9.22 -9.02
CA GLY A 12 -0.93 -9.69 -7.69
C GLY A 12 0.38 -10.49 -7.74
N LEU A 13 0.50 -11.46 -8.66
CA LEU A 13 1.72 -12.26 -8.83
C LEU A 13 2.94 -11.40 -9.24
N ILE A 14 2.75 -10.38 -10.09
CA ILE A 14 3.82 -9.46 -10.48
C ILE A 14 4.17 -8.50 -9.32
N LYS A 15 3.17 -8.00 -8.58
CA LYS A 15 3.38 -7.14 -7.41
C LYS A 15 4.25 -7.85 -6.37
N GLU A 16 3.98 -9.11 -6.05
CA GLU A 16 4.75 -9.87 -5.07
C GLU A 16 6.17 -10.21 -5.56
N ALA A 17 6.34 -10.52 -6.85
CA ALA A 17 7.62 -10.94 -7.41
C ALA A 17 8.63 -9.79 -7.67
N TYR A 18 8.19 -8.52 -7.69
CA TYR A 18 9.01 -7.35 -8.01
C TYR A 18 9.15 -6.34 -6.86
N MET A 19 8.96 -6.79 -5.61
CA MET A 19 9.15 -5.88 -4.47
C MET A 19 10.62 -5.70 -4.15
N ALA A 20 11.06 -4.44 -4.09
CA ALA A 20 12.40 -4.14 -3.63
C ALA A 20 12.51 -4.39 -2.12
N LEU A 21 13.62 -4.98 -1.68
CA LEU A 21 13.86 -5.37 -0.29
C LEU A 21 13.79 -4.20 0.70
N TRP A 22 13.93 -2.96 0.25
CA TRP A 22 13.91 -1.74 1.07
C TRP A 22 12.54 -1.05 1.12
N GLN A 23 11.51 -1.61 0.48
CA GLN A 23 10.19 -1.00 0.41
C GLN A 23 9.21 -1.63 1.41
N PHE A 24 8.60 -0.80 2.25
CA PHE A 24 7.45 -1.20 3.07
C PHE A 24 6.19 -1.07 2.23
N ASN A 25 5.48 -2.17 2.01
CA ASN A 25 4.27 -2.22 1.20
C ASN A 25 3.06 -2.50 2.08
N SER A 26 2.01 -1.72 1.92
CA SER A 26 0.74 -1.92 2.62
C SER A 26 -0.43 -1.58 1.71
N TYR A 27 -1.61 -2.05 2.10
CA TYR A 27 -2.86 -1.63 1.49
C TYR A 27 -3.55 -0.60 2.36
N ILE A 28 -4.39 0.22 1.75
CA ILE A 28 -5.28 1.13 2.47
C ILE A 28 -6.68 0.53 2.30
N VAL A 29 -7.40 0.37 3.41
CA VAL A 29 -8.73 -0.25 3.45
C VAL A 29 -9.76 0.71 4.04
N PRO A 30 -11.03 0.66 3.61
CA PRO A 30 -12.07 1.56 4.13
C PRO A 30 -12.36 1.27 5.61
N LYS A 31 -12.25 2.29 6.46
CA LYS A 31 -12.52 2.19 7.90
C LYS A 31 -13.91 1.63 8.20
N GLN A 32 -14.89 1.94 7.35
CA GLN A 32 -16.27 1.46 7.50
C GLN A 32 -16.36 -0.07 7.45
N LYS A 33 -15.54 -0.76 6.64
CA LYS A 33 -15.51 -2.23 6.58
C LYS A 33 -14.86 -2.86 7.81
N VAL A 34 -13.89 -2.17 8.41
CA VAL A 34 -13.19 -2.62 9.63
C VAL A 34 -14.11 -2.69 10.84
N VAL A 35 -15.13 -1.82 10.91
CA VAL A 35 -16.04 -1.72 12.06
C VAL A 35 -17.12 -2.82 12.05
N ILE A 36 -17.37 -3.46 10.89
CA ILE A 36 -18.60 -4.23 10.67
C ILE A 36 -18.44 -5.75 10.87
N GLU A 37 -17.24 -6.36 10.74
CA GLU A 37 -17.12 -7.83 10.88
C GLU A 37 -15.80 -8.35 11.48
N GLU A 38 -15.93 -9.38 12.33
CA GLU A 38 -14.82 -10.15 12.93
C GLU A 38 -14.15 -11.14 11.93
N LYS A 39 -14.65 -11.28 10.69
CA LYS A 39 -14.11 -12.25 9.70
C LYS A 39 -14.37 -11.81 8.24
N LEU A 40 -13.73 -10.73 7.79
CA LEU A 40 -13.61 -10.50 6.35
C LEU A 40 -12.46 -11.36 5.79
N ASP A 41 -12.67 -11.99 4.64
CA ASP A 41 -11.55 -12.51 3.84
C ASP A 41 -10.69 -11.35 3.29
N GLU A 42 -9.43 -11.63 2.98
CA GLU A 42 -8.49 -10.59 2.54
C GLU A 42 -8.92 -9.91 1.23
N GLU A 43 -9.62 -10.59 0.33
CA GLU A 43 -10.09 -9.95 -0.92
C GLU A 43 -11.19 -8.92 -0.64
N ASN A 44 -12.12 -9.22 0.26
CA ASN A 44 -13.22 -8.32 0.61
C ASN A 44 -12.75 -7.12 1.46
N ILE A 45 -11.69 -7.28 2.25
CA ILE A 45 -11.16 -6.19 3.08
C ILE A 45 -10.42 -5.14 2.24
N LEU A 46 -9.75 -5.56 1.17
CA LEU A 46 -9.00 -4.70 0.27
C LEU A 46 -9.90 -3.89 -0.66
N SER A 47 -11.05 -4.45 -1.03
CA SER A 47 -11.96 -3.80 -1.98
C SER A 47 -12.51 -2.48 -1.42
N TRP A 48 -12.46 -1.42 -2.23
CA TRP A 48 -13.14 -0.14 -2.00
C TRP A 48 -14.47 -0.04 -2.74
N ASN A 49 -14.86 -1.09 -3.47
CA ASN A 49 -16.13 -1.15 -4.16
C ASN A 49 -17.29 -0.98 -3.16
N MET A 50 -18.33 -0.25 -3.58
CA MET A 50 -19.50 0.14 -2.79
C MET A 50 -19.24 1.11 -1.63
N CYS A 51 -18.00 1.60 -1.44
CA CYS A 51 -17.72 2.70 -0.52
C CYS A 51 -17.94 4.04 -1.23
N ASN A 52 -18.68 4.96 -0.61
CA ASN A 52 -18.81 6.32 -1.10
C ASN A 52 -17.56 7.14 -0.70
N ILE A 53 -16.55 7.18 -1.57
CA ILE A 53 -15.26 7.79 -1.27
C ILE A 53 -15.15 9.13 -1.99
N SER A 54 -14.86 10.17 -1.25
CA SER A 54 -14.33 11.41 -1.84
C SER A 54 -12.82 11.30 -1.92
N LEU A 55 -12.30 10.99 -3.12
CA LEU A 55 -10.87 11.03 -3.34
C LEU A 55 -10.39 12.47 -3.42
N ASP A 56 -9.80 12.94 -2.33
CA ASP A 56 -9.09 14.20 -2.33
C ASP A 56 -7.91 14.17 -3.31
N LYS A 57 -7.56 15.33 -3.85
CA LYS A 57 -6.40 15.44 -4.73
C LYS A 57 -5.12 15.17 -3.94
N ILE A 58 -4.29 14.27 -4.45
CA ILE A 58 -2.91 14.11 -4.00
C ILE A 58 -2.04 15.15 -4.73
N ASP A 59 -1.46 16.08 -3.98
CA ASP A 59 -0.59 17.15 -4.48
C ASP A 59 0.84 17.10 -3.91
N PHE A 60 1.09 16.22 -2.95
CA PHE A 60 2.39 16.00 -2.30
C PHE A 60 3.21 14.88 -2.95
N LEU A 61 2.62 14.13 -3.89
CA LEU A 61 3.29 13.16 -4.75
C LEU A 61 2.93 13.47 -6.21
N GLU A 62 3.91 13.37 -7.10
CA GLU A 62 3.72 13.63 -8.53
C GLU A 62 2.91 12.49 -9.18
N LYS A 63 1.84 12.84 -9.89
CA LYS A 63 1.07 11.87 -10.68
C LYS A 63 1.92 11.33 -11.84
N GLN A 64 2.02 10.01 -11.95
CA GLN A 64 2.78 9.35 -13.00
C GLN A 64 1.90 9.04 -14.22
N VAL A 65 2.54 8.89 -15.37
CA VAL A 65 1.89 8.40 -16.60
C VAL A 65 1.69 6.89 -16.45
N SER A 66 0.46 6.42 -16.63
CA SER A 66 0.12 5.00 -16.59
C SER A 66 -0.10 4.46 -18.00
N TRP A 67 0.17 3.17 -18.18
CA TRP A 67 -0.06 2.44 -19.42
C TRP A 67 -1.52 2.01 -19.61
N THR A 68 -2.33 2.09 -18.55
CA THR A 68 -3.76 1.77 -18.55
C THR A 68 -4.54 2.82 -17.77
N GLU A 69 -5.79 3.05 -18.16
CA GLU A 69 -6.73 3.91 -17.43
C GLU A 69 -7.13 3.30 -16.07
N ASP A 70 -6.98 1.97 -15.92
CA ASP A 70 -7.34 1.24 -14.70
C ASP A 70 -6.35 1.46 -13.55
N ILE A 71 -5.20 2.08 -13.81
CA ILE A 71 -4.17 2.33 -12.78
C ILE A 71 -3.83 3.80 -12.75
N VAL A 72 -3.94 4.40 -11.56
CA VAL A 72 -3.44 5.75 -11.29
C VAL A 72 -2.41 5.68 -10.18
N GLN A 73 -1.20 6.20 -10.44
CA GLN A 73 -0.12 6.22 -9.47
C GLN A 73 0.34 7.65 -9.19
N TYR A 74 0.61 7.92 -7.91
CA TYR A 74 1.27 9.12 -7.43
C TYR A 74 2.59 8.71 -6.75
N GLY A 75 3.71 9.32 -7.16
CA GLY A 75 5.05 8.83 -6.82
C GLY A 75 5.51 7.70 -7.73
N LYS A 76 6.79 7.33 -7.67
CA LYS A 76 7.38 6.30 -8.56
C LYS A 76 7.34 4.92 -7.92
N ASP A 77 7.27 3.88 -8.74
CA ASP A 77 7.22 2.48 -8.30
C ASP A 77 8.47 2.03 -7.52
N ASN A 78 9.63 2.56 -7.90
CA ASN A 78 10.91 2.34 -7.23
C ASN A 78 11.20 3.30 -6.06
N GLU A 79 10.25 4.17 -5.71
CA GLU A 79 10.30 5.13 -4.60
C GLU A 79 9.06 4.97 -3.70
N THR A 80 8.73 5.99 -2.90
CA THR A 80 7.46 6.08 -2.18
C THR A 80 6.33 6.42 -3.14
N CYS A 81 5.25 5.64 -3.14
CA CYS A 81 4.09 5.89 -4.00
C CYS A 81 2.75 5.47 -3.37
N ILE A 82 1.68 6.07 -3.87
CA ILE A 82 0.30 5.63 -3.65
C ILE A 82 -0.26 5.24 -5.02
N GLN A 83 -0.87 4.07 -5.09
CA GLN A 83 -1.46 3.55 -6.30
C GLN A 83 -2.93 3.20 -6.09
N PHE A 84 -3.75 3.59 -7.05
CA PHE A 84 -5.16 3.25 -7.17
C PHE A 84 -5.33 2.28 -8.33
N LEU A 85 -6.02 1.17 -8.06
CA LEU A 85 -6.56 0.28 -9.06
C LEU A 85 -8.05 0.57 -9.21
N TYR A 86 -8.51 0.73 -10.44
CA TYR A 86 -9.91 0.91 -10.78
C TYR A 86 -10.45 -0.31 -11.50
N GLU A 87 -11.69 -0.67 -11.20
CA GLU A 87 -12.46 -1.67 -11.95
C GLU A 87 -13.84 -1.10 -12.28
N GLY A 88 -14.20 -1.06 -13.57
CA GLY A 88 -15.48 -0.48 -14.00
C GLY A 88 -15.62 1.02 -13.65
N GLY A 89 -14.51 1.75 -13.54
CA GLY A 89 -14.47 3.17 -13.16
C GLY A 89 -14.62 3.45 -11.67
N LEU A 90 -14.72 2.41 -10.83
CA LEU A 90 -14.75 2.53 -9.37
C LEU A 90 -13.39 2.15 -8.79
N VAL A 91 -13.04 2.77 -7.65
CA VAL A 91 -11.83 2.39 -6.92
C VAL A 91 -12.03 1.00 -6.36
N GLU A 92 -11.16 0.08 -6.79
CA GLU A 92 -11.17 -1.29 -6.30
C GLU A 92 -10.13 -1.47 -5.21
N GLU A 93 -8.90 -0.99 -5.40
CA GLU A 93 -7.82 -1.17 -4.44
C GLU A 93 -7.00 0.12 -4.32
N ILE A 94 -6.56 0.42 -3.10
CA ILE A 94 -5.56 1.46 -2.86
C ILE A 94 -4.38 0.80 -2.15
N SER A 95 -3.18 0.97 -2.71
CA SER A 95 -1.93 0.48 -2.13
C SER A 95 -0.95 1.62 -1.91
N CYS A 96 -0.14 1.49 -0.87
CA CYS A 96 0.89 2.44 -0.49
C CYS A 96 2.22 1.72 -0.35
N ARG A 97 3.27 2.34 -0.86
CA ARG A 97 4.64 1.85 -0.80
C ARG A 97 5.50 2.96 -0.24
N PHE A 98 6.32 2.64 0.74
CA PHE A 98 7.28 3.58 1.32
C PHE A 98 8.70 3.09 1.06
N ASP A 99 9.51 3.92 0.40
CA ASP A 99 10.95 3.68 0.28
C ASP A 99 11.65 4.10 1.58
N LEU A 100 12.02 3.12 2.41
CA LEU A 100 12.60 3.38 3.72
C LEU A 100 14.01 3.98 3.68
N ARG A 101 14.64 4.05 2.51
CA ARG A 101 15.95 4.71 2.32
C ARG A 101 15.82 6.23 2.26
N SER A 102 14.69 6.72 1.75
CA SER A 102 14.48 8.14 1.45
C SER A 102 13.19 8.72 2.04
N LEU A 103 12.37 7.92 2.73
CA LEU A 103 11.14 8.39 3.36
C LEU A 103 11.45 9.45 4.42
N SER A 104 10.98 10.67 4.18
CA SER A 104 11.03 11.74 5.18
C SER A 104 9.81 11.71 6.10
N LYS A 105 9.97 12.20 7.33
CA LYS A 105 8.87 12.36 8.29
C LYS A 105 7.70 13.16 7.69
N LYS A 106 8.01 14.28 7.03
CA LYS A 106 7.01 15.15 6.38
C LYS A 106 6.19 14.39 5.33
N MET A 107 6.86 13.60 4.48
CA MET A 107 6.16 12.81 3.46
C MET A 107 5.26 11.74 4.09
N LEU A 108 5.73 11.08 5.16
CA LEU A 108 4.91 10.13 5.90
C LEU A 108 3.67 10.82 6.51
N GLU A 109 3.85 11.96 7.18
CA GLU A 109 2.73 12.76 7.73
C GLU A 109 1.70 13.11 6.66
N GLN A 110 2.13 13.59 5.49
CA GLN A 110 1.21 13.92 4.38
C GLN A 110 0.43 12.71 3.85
N ILE A 111 1.09 11.54 3.75
CA ILE A 111 0.44 10.30 3.34
C ILE A 111 -0.59 9.85 4.38
N LEU A 112 -0.23 9.87 5.67
CA LEU A 112 -1.15 9.48 6.75
C LEU A 112 -2.33 10.44 6.88
N ASP A 113 -2.10 11.75 6.71
CA ASP A 113 -3.17 12.75 6.66
C ASP A 113 -4.13 12.48 5.51
N TYR A 114 -3.61 12.12 4.34
CA TYR A 114 -4.43 11.73 3.19
C TYR A 114 -5.27 10.49 3.49
N ILE A 115 -4.67 9.45 4.07
CA ILE A 115 -5.37 8.21 4.44
C ILE A 115 -6.50 8.52 5.43
N ASN A 116 -6.26 9.36 6.44
CA ASN A 116 -7.29 9.78 7.39
C ASN A 116 -8.45 10.52 6.71
N LYS A 117 -8.16 11.41 5.76
CA LYS A 117 -9.19 12.20 5.04
C LYS A 117 -10.15 11.32 4.22
N ILE A 118 -9.64 10.26 3.61
CA ILE A 118 -10.46 9.31 2.85
C ILE A 118 -11.11 8.23 3.74
N GLU A 119 -11.09 8.41 5.06
CA GLU A 119 -11.54 7.42 6.05
C GLU A 119 -10.89 6.05 5.86
N GLY A 120 -9.60 6.02 5.52
CA GLY A 120 -8.82 4.81 5.33
C GLY A 120 -8.12 4.31 6.61
N MET A 121 -7.80 3.02 6.62
CA MET A 121 -6.94 2.35 7.60
C MET A 121 -5.81 1.62 6.85
N ILE A 122 -4.72 1.29 7.53
CA ILE A 122 -3.59 0.58 6.90
C ILE A 122 -3.72 -0.92 7.16
N PHE A 123 -3.74 -1.72 6.10
CA PHE A 123 -3.69 -3.17 6.15
C PHE A 123 -2.28 -3.67 5.80
N TYR A 124 -1.67 -4.42 6.72
CA TYR A 124 -0.32 -4.96 6.58
C TYR A 124 -0.24 -6.33 7.27
N GLU A 125 0.26 -7.33 6.55
CA GLU A 125 0.45 -8.71 7.05
C GLU A 125 -0.78 -9.26 7.82
N GLY A 126 -1.97 -9.17 7.24
CA GLY A 126 -3.21 -9.70 7.82
C GLY A 126 -3.83 -8.86 8.95
N ASN A 127 -3.21 -7.72 9.30
CA ASN A 127 -3.63 -6.87 10.42
C ASN A 127 -3.98 -5.46 9.95
N ILE A 128 -4.85 -4.79 10.71
CA ILE A 128 -5.29 -3.42 10.44
C ILE A 128 -4.77 -2.48 11.51
N TYR A 129 -4.23 -1.35 11.08
CA TYR A 129 -3.56 -0.37 11.90
C TYR A 129 -4.12 1.03 11.66
N SER A 130 -4.10 1.86 12.71
CA SER A 130 -4.45 3.28 12.55
C SER A 130 -3.38 3.99 11.73
N PRO A 131 -3.74 4.90 10.82
CA PRO A 131 -2.79 5.74 10.09
C PRO A 131 -2.22 6.85 10.99
N SER A 132 -1.50 6.47 12.04
CA SER A 132 -0.81 7.37 12.98
C SER A 132 0.71 7.24 12.85
N ILE A 133 1.45 8.32 13.12
CA ILE A 133 2.91 8.30 13.00
C ILE A 133 3.52 7.26 13.95
N GLU A 134 3.05 7.21 15.19
CA GLU A 134 3.57 6.31 16.22
C GLU A 134 3.40 4.84 15.79
N GLU A 135 2.19 4.45 15.37
CA GLU A 135 1.88 3.07 15.03
C GLU A 135 2.60 2.63 13.76
N ILE A 136 2.59 3.46 12.71
CA ILE A 136 3.19 3.12 11.42
C ILE A 136 4.72 3.11 11.49
N VAL A 137 5.35 4.01 12.25
CA VAL A 137 6.80 3.95 12.46
C VAL A 137 7.21 2.68 13.20
N GLU A 138 6.46 2.25 14.22
CA GLU A 138 6.75 1.01 14.93
C GLU A 138 6.60 -0.23 14.04
N LEU A 139 5.63 -0.24 13.12
CA LEU A 139 5.51 -1.29 12.11
C LEU A 139 6.68 -1.28 11.14
N MET A 140 7.03 -0.11 10.60
CA MET A 140 8.17 0.04 9.69
C MET A 140 9.45 -0.46 10.33
N LYS A 141 9.73 -0.11 11.60
CA LYS A 141 10.92 -0.56 12.33
C LYS A 141 11.03 -2.09 12.43
N LYS A 142 9.90 -2.79 12.56
CA LYS A 142 9.84 -4.26 12.69
C LYS A 142 9.87 -4.98 11.34
N SER A 143 9.57 -4.28 10.25
CA SER A 143 9.47 -4.85 8.90
C SER A 143 10.80 -5.40 8.37
N LYS A 144 10.71 -6.36 7.44
CA LYS A 144 11.86 -6.86 6.67
C LYS A 144 12.58 -5.73 5.93
N ALA A 145 11.83 -4.73 5.46
CA ALA A 145 12.38 -3.60 4.74
C ALA A 145 13.32 -2.75 5.60
N ASN A 146 12.95 -2.47 6.85
CA ASN A 146 13.84 -1.76 7.75
C ASN A 146 15.06 -2.61 8.13
N LYS A 147 14.88 -3.92 8.39
CA LYS A 147 16.03 -4.82 8.66
C LYS A 147 17.06 -4.76 7.54
N PHE A 148 16.61 -4.85 6.28
CA PHE A 148 17.47 -4.70 5.11
C PHE A 148 18.15 -3.33 5.09
N CYS A 149 17.42 -2.23 5.32
CA CYS A 149 18.00 -0.88 5.31
C CYS A 149 19.04 -0.64 6.43
N GLN A 150 18.87 -1.27 7.59
CA GLN A 150 19.80 -1.13 8.72
C GLN A 150 21.10 -1.91 8.52
N ASN A 151 21.02 -3.15 8.04
CA ASN A 151 22.20 -3.99 7.79
C ASN A 151 21.92 -5.01 6.66
N PRO A 152 22.19 -4.65 5.40
CA PRO A 152 21.99 -5.54 4.26
C PRO A 152 22.78 -6.85 4.35
N THR A 153 24.01 -6.81 4.86
CA THR A 153 24.87 -8.00 4.97
C THR A 153 24.26 -9.03 5.93
N ASN A 154 23.92 -8.60 7.15
CA ASN A 154 23.31 -9.47 8.15
C ASN A 154 21.92 -9.99 7.69
N TYR A 155 21.16 -9.17 6.96
CA TYR A 155 19.88 -9.61 6.39
C TYR A 155 20.03 -10.83 5.46
N PHE A 156 21.06 -10.85 4.61
CA PHE A 156 21.31 -12.00 3.73
C PHE A 156 21.87 -13.21 4.48
N GLU A 157 22.72 -13.00 5.49
CA GLU A 157 23.25 -14.08 6.34
C GLU A 157 22.10 -14.82 7.08
N GLU A 158 21.15 -14.08 7.65
CA GLU A 158 19.95 -14.66 8.29
C GLU A 158 19.05 -15.44 7.32
N MET A 159 19.08 -15.09 6.02
CA MET A 159 18.33 -15.79 4.98
C MET A 159 19.02 -17.05 4.47
N SER A 160 20.35 -17.12 4.50
CA SER A 160 21.11 -18.29 4.05
C SER A 160 21.10 -19.46 5.04
N ASP A 161 20.75 -19.19 6.29
CA ASP A 161 20.73 -20.18 7.38
C ASP A 161 19.35 -20.86 7.58
N ASN A 162 18.37 -20.58 6.71
CA ASN A 162 17.04 -21.23 6.67
C ASN A 162 16.88 -22.09 5.41
#